data_AF-A0A8T4LG21-F1
#
_entry.id   AF-A0A8T4LG21-F1
#
_cell.length_a   1.000
_cell.length_b   1.000
_cell.length_c   1.000
_cell.angle_alpha   90.00
_cell.angle_beta   90.00
_cell.angle_gamma   90.00
#
_symmetry.space_group_name_H-M   'P 1'
#
loop_
_entity.id
_entity.type
_entity.pdbx_description
1 polymer ?
#
loop_
_entity_poly.entity_id
_entity_poly.type
_entity_poly.pdbx_seq_one_letter_code
_entity_poly.pdbx_strand_id
1 'polypeptide(L)' 'MAILRFKDISKMPQKDREEKMKELKLELVKSGVTANRTNAKTKEIKRAISRLITLNKSAKEELNKK' A
#
# COMPACT_ATOMS: atom_id res chain seq x y z
N MET A 1 9.61 -2.59 -13.28
CA MET A 1 8.46 -3.22 -12.61
C MET A 1 7.84 -2.18 -11.70
N ALA A 2 6.74 -1.58 -12.15
CA ALA A 2 6.06 -0.53 -11.40
C ALA A 2 5.22 -1.19 -10.28
N ILE A 3 4.54 -0.50 -9.38
CA ILE A 3 3.25 0.05 -9.82
C ILE A 3 2.75 1.21 -8.92
N LEU A 4 3.27 1.42 -7.70
CA LEU A 4 2.82 2.55 -6.86
C LEU A 4 4.02 3.40 -6.36
N ARG A 5 4.31 4.51 -7.03
CA ARG A 5 5.25 5.53 -6.55
C ARG A 5 4.56 6.43 -5.54
N PHE A 6 5.31 6.93 -4.58
CA PHE A 6 4.76 7.83 -3.55
C PHE A 6 4.05 9.05 -4.16
N LYS A 7 4.62 9.63 -5.22
CA LYS A 7 4.04 10.76 -5.97
C LYS A 7 2.68 10.45 -6.60
N ASP A 8 2.44 9.19 -6.95
CA ASP A 8 1.18 8.76 -7.55
C ASP A 8 0.14 8.58 -6.44
N ILE A 9 0.54 8.00 -5.30
CA ILE A 9 -0.32 7.78 -4.12
C ILE A 9 -0.73 9.10 -3.47
N SER A 10 0.17 10.08 -3.39
CA SER A 10 -0.11 11.39 -2.77
C SER A 10 -1.18 12.18 -3.52
N LYS A 11 -1.38 11.91 -4.81
CA LYS A 11 -2.39 12.57 -5.64
C LYS A 11 -3.75 11.86 -5.61
N MET A 12 -3.82 10.65 -5.04
CA MET A 12 -5.06 9.89 -4.98
C MET A 12 -5.99 10.43 -3.87
N PRO A 13 -7.30 10.49 -4.13
CA PRO A 13 -8.32 10.66 -3.10
C PRO A 13 -8.18 9.61 -1.98
N GLN A 14 -8.64 9.93 -0.79
CA GLN A 14 -8.55 9.01 0.35
C GLN A 14 -9.34 7.72 0.11
N LYS A 15 -10.52 7.81 -0.51
CA LYS A 15 -11.36 6.66 -0.89
C LYS A 15 -10.61 5.70 -1.82
N ASP A 16 -10.00 6.23 -2.87
CA ASP A 16 -9.25 5.45 -3.85
C ASP A 16 -8.03 4.77 -3.20
N ARG A 17 -7.37 5.45 -2.25
CA ARG A 17 -6.27 4.87 -1.46
C ARG A 17 -6.74 3.70 -0.59
N GLU A 18 -7.91 3.80 0.01
CA GLU A 18 -8.50 2.74 0.83
C GLU A 18 -8.90 1.52 0.00
N GLU A 19 -9.52 1.74 -1.16
CA GLU A 19 -9.84 0.68 -2.13
C GLU A 19 -8.56 -0.01 -2.62
N LYS A 20 -7.55 0.76 -3.01
CA LYS A 20 -6.24 0.22 -3.43
C LYS A 20 -5.56 -0.58 -2.32
N MET A 21 -5.69 -0.14 -1.07
CA MET A 21 -5.13 -0.87 0.07
C MET A 21 -5.83 -2.23 0.27
N LYS A 22 -7.14 -2.31 0.08
CA LYS A 22 -7.90 -3.57 0.15
C LYS A 22 -7.48 -4.53 -0.97
N GLU A 23 -7.35 -4.03 -2.20
CA GLU A 23 -6.86 -4.82 -3.34
C GLU A 23 -5.48 -5.42 -3.08
N LEU A 24 -4.51 -4.60 -2.66
CA LEU A 24 -3.14 -5.03 -2.40
C LEU A 24 -3.06 -6.05 -1.26
N LYS A 25 -3.91 -5.93 -0.23
CA LYS A 25 -3.99 -6.93 0.85
C LYS A 25 -4.54 -8.26 0.34
N LEU A 26 -5.56 -8.24 -0.51
CA LEU A 26 -6.11 -9.47 -1.12
C LEU A 26 -5.07 -10.16 -2.01
N GLU A 27 -4.36 -9.39 -2.81
CA GLU A 27 -3.28 -9.90 -3.66
C GLU A 27 -2.12 -10.50 -2.84
N LEU A 28 -1.78 -9.87 -1.71
CA LEU A 28 -0.79 -10.38 -0.77
C LEU A 28 -1.19 -11.75 -0.20
N VAL A 29 -2.46 -11.90 0.21
CA VAL A 29 -2.98 -13.17 0.75
C VAL A 29 -2.94 -14.26 -0.33
N LYS A 30 -3.42 -13.98 -1.54
CA LYS A 30 -3.38 -14.93 -2.67
C LYS A 30 -1.94 -15.35 -3.00
N SER A 31 -1.00 -14.42 -2.94
CA SER A 31 0.43 -14.68 -3.18
C SER A 31 1.11 -15.47 -2.07
N GLY A 32 0.62 -15.36 -0.83
CA GLY A 32 1.12 -16.13 0.32
C GLY A 32 0.62 -17.58 0.35
N VAL A 33 -0.61 -17.83 -0.09
CA VAL A 33 -1.20 -19.19 -0.17
C VAL A 33 -0.48 -20.05 -1.22
N THR A 34 0.06 -19.43 -2.27
CA THR A 34 0.69 -20.13 -3.40
C THR A 34 2.19 -20.37 -3.24
N ALA A 35 2.87 -19.73 -2.27
CA ALA A 35 4.32 -19.82 -2.16
C ALA A 35 4.82 -19.76 -0.70
N ASN A 36 5.23 -20.91 -0.16
CA ASN A 36 6.06 -21.02 1.05
C ASN A 36 7.49 -20.44 0.88
N ARG A 37 7.76 -19.68 -0.19
CA ARG A 37 9.06 -19.05 -0.49
C ARG A 37 8.85 -17.56 -0.78
N THR A 38 9.72 -16.73 -0.21
CA THR A 38 9.67 -15.27 -0.38
C THR A 38 9.91 -14.92 -1.85
N ASN A 39 8.84 -14.53 -2.56
CA ASN A 39 8.92 -14.13 -3.96
C ASN A 39 9.06 -12.60 -4.09
N ALA A 40 9.71 -12.13 -5.16
CA ALA A 40 9.96 -10.70 -5.39
C ALA A 40 8.66 -9.88 -5.46
N LYS A 41 7.58 -10.48 -5.99
CA LYS A 41 6.25 -9.87 -6.08
C LYS A 41 5.66 -9.54 -4.70
N THR A 42 5.74 -10.47 -3.75
CA THR A 42 5.28 -10.28 -2.36
C THR A 42 6.02 -9.14 -1.68
N LYS A 43 7.34 -9.02 -1.92
CA LYS A 43 8.15 -7.92 -1.39
C LYS A 43 7.70 -6.56 -1.93
N GLU A 44 7.34 -6.49 -3.20
CA GLU A 44 6.83 -5.26 -3.83
C GLU A 44 5.43 -4.88 -3.33
N ILE A 45 4.52 -5.84 -3.20
CA ILE A 45 3.18 -5.62 -2.63
C ILE A 45 3.28 -5.09 -1.20
N LYS A 46 4.14 -5.69 -0.35
CA LYS A 46 4.40 -5.21 1.01
C LYS A 46 4.93 -3.77 1.00
N ARG A 47 5.87 -3.43 0.11
CA ARG A 47 6.39 -2.06 -0.03
C ARG A 47 5.32 -1.05 -0.45
N ALA A 48 4.42 -1.43 -1.35
CA ALA A 48 3.30 -0.57 -1.77
C ALA A 48 2.34 -0.29 -0.60
N ILE A 49 1.99 -1.33 0.18
CA ILE A 49 1.17 -1.21 1.38
C ILE A 49 1.84 -0.29 2.41
N SER A 50 3.15 -0.45 2.67
CA SER A 50 3.88 0.40 3.61
C SER A 50 3.82 1.87 3.21
N ARG A 51 3.97 2.21 1.93
CA ARG A 51 3.87 3.60 1.44
C ARG A 51 2.50 4.20 1.67
N LEU A 52 1.43 3.44 1.42
CA LEU A 52 0.05 3.85 1.69
C LEU A 52 -0.18 4.12 3.18
N ILE A 53 0.32 3.23 4.05
CA ILE A 53 0.23 3.37 5.51
C ILE A 53 0.95 4.64 5.96
N THR A 54 2.19 4.87 5.49
CA THR A 54 2.96 6.06 5.84
C THR A 54 2.22 7.34 5.46
N LEU A 55 1.70 7.43 4.24
CA LEU A 55 0.95 8.61 3.80
C LEU A 55 -0.28 8.87 4.68
N ASN A 56 -1.07 7.82 4.97
CA ASN A 56 -2.26 7.95 5.80
C ASN A 56 -1.93 8.34 7.24
N LYS A 57 -0.80 7.86 7.79
CA LYS A 57 -0.33 8.23 9.13
C LYS A 57 0.15 9.68 9.16
N SER A 58 0.95 10.11 8.18
CA SER A 58 1.42 11.50 8.08
C SER A 58 0.27 12.49 7.95
N ALA A 59 -0.75 12.17 7.13
CA ALA A 59 -1.95 13.01 7.01
C ALA A 59 -2.74 13.13 8.33
N LYS A 60 -2.79 12.04 9.12
CA LYS A 60 -3.47 12.03 10.43
C LYS A 60 -2.69 12.81 11.49
N GLU A 61 -1.35 12.78 11.45
CA GLU A 61 -0.50 13.56 12.36
C GLU A 61 -0.58 15.07 12.08
N GLU A 62 -0.74 15.48 10.82
CA GLU A 62 -0.98 16.89 10.47
C GLU A 62 -2.35 17.39 10.96
N LEU A 63 -3.39 16.55 10.92
CA LEU A 63 -4.72 16.88 11.46
C LEU A 63 -4.74 17.05 12.98
N ASN A 64 -3.93 16.29 13.71
CA ASN A 64 -3.85 16.37 15.18
C ASN A 64 -2.96 17.50 15.69
N LYS A 65 -2.19 18.16 14.82
CA LYS A 65 -1.33 19.31 15.17
C LYS A 65 -1.99 20.67 14.93
N LYS A 66 -3.17 20.69 14.30
CA LYS A 66 -4.03 21.87 14.15
C LYS A 66 -5.09 21.88 15.25
#